data_AF-A0A5D0WFD3-F1
#
_entry.id   AF-A0A5D0WFD3-F1
#
_cell.length_a   1.000
_cell.length_b   1.000
_cell.length_c   1.000
_cell.angle_alpha   90.00
_cell.angle_beta   90.00
_cell.angle_gamma   90.00
#
_symmetry.space_group_name_H-M   'P 1'
#
loop_
_entity.id
_entity.type
_entity.pdbx_description
1 polymer ?
#
loop_
_entity_poly.entity_id
_entity_poly.type
_entity_poly.pdbx_seq_one_letter_code
_entity_poly.pdbx_strand_id
1 'polypeptide(L)'
;MDDCASLDITHWPVILSDRLLSDGRHIVLGDNGGPHHLWIRDPRAGQSLAYVIPRNAAMGPRVAATERFDRRLSGTPAYCCQSLSLPTAFQAQRFSLLLAILDTLLDAGKARPSTHEIASQLIYPHMTIGRGGEWKASSERRRTQRLIDEALALMNGGYRNLLQGRSAGATKTLRPK
;
A
#
# COMPACT_ATOMS: atom_id res chain seq x y z
N MET A 1 -36.27 19.06 -4.55
CA MET A 1 -36.71 17.73 -4.08
C MET A 1 -35.45 16.91 -3.98
N ASP A 2 -35.02 16.72 -2.74
CA ASP A 2 -33.69 16.23 -2.39
C ASP A 2 -33.55 14.77 -2.79
N ASP A 3 -32.78 14.51 -3.85
CA ASP A 3 -32.30 13.18 -4.16
C ASP A 3 -31.17 12.88 -3.16
N CYS A 4 -31.59 12.51 -1.94
CA CYS A 4 -30.68 12.15 -0.88
C CYS A 4 -30.02 10.84 -1.29
N ALA A 5 -28.74 10.90 -1.70
CA ALA A 5 -27.95 9.74 -2.08
C ALA A 5 -27.95 8.71 -0.93
N SER A 6 -28.91 7.79 -1.01
CA SER A 6 -28.99 6.64 -0.12
C SER A 6 -27.84 5.70 -0.49
N LEU A 7 -27.16 5.14 0.50
CA LEU A 7 -26.07 4.22 0.27
C LEU A 7 -26.62 2.89 -0.24
N ASP A 8 -26.78 2.76 -1.56
CA ASP A 8 -27.11 1.49 -2.20
C ASP A 8 -25.85 0.78 -2.68
N ILE A 9 -25.34 -0.08 -1.80
CA ILE A 9 -24.17 -0.93 -2.05
C ILE A 9 -24.53 -2.22 -2.79
N THR A 10 -25.82 -2.52 -2.96
CA THR A 10 -26.27 -3.79 -3.56
C THR A 10 -25.97 -3.88 -5.05
N HIS A 11 -25.87 -2.72 -5.71
CA HIS A 11 -25.48 -2.60 -7.12
C HIS A 11 -23.98 -2.44 -7.35
N TRP A 12 -23.15 -2.60 -6.30
CA TRP A 12 -21.70 -2.48 -6.46
C TRP A 12 -21.13 -3.70 -7.21
N PRO A 13 -20.28 -3.52 -8.23
CA PRO A 13 -19.85 -4.60 -9.12
C PRO A 13 -19.15 -5.76 -8.40
N VAL A 14 -18.34 -5.46 -7.37
CA VAL A 14 -17.62 -6.47 -6.59
C VAL A 14 -17.49 -6.01 -5.15
N ILE A 15 -17.83 -6.89 -4.21
CA ILE A 15 -17.47 -6.76 -2.79
C ILE A 15 -16.28 -7.67 -2.54
N LEU A 16 -15.12 -7.08 -2.23
CA LEU A 16 -13.87 -7.80 -1.98
C LEU A 16 -13.79 -8.34 -0.55
N SER A 17 -14.41 -7.64 0.40
CA SER A 17 -14.51 -8.07 1.79
C SER A 17 -15.69 -7.37 2.46
N ASP A 18 -16.37 -8.07 3.36
CA ASP A 18 -17.42 -7.51 4.20
C ASP A 18 -17.33 -8.18 5.58
N ARG A 19 -17.10 -7.40 6.62
CA ARG A 19 -16.94 -7.89 7.99
C ARG A 19 -17.68 -7.00 8.96
N LEU A 20 -18.53 -7.62 9.78
CA LEU A 20 -19.11 -6.96 10.94
C LEU A 20 -18.21 -7.18 12.16
N LEU A 21 -17.73 -6.09 12.76
CA LEU A 21 -16.92 -6.08 13.97
C LEU A 21 -17.65 -5.31 15.08
N SER A 22 -17.10 -5.32 16.29
CA SER A 22 -17.67 -4.64 17.45
C SER A 22 -17.81 -3.11 17.27
N ASP A 23 -17.02 -2.52 16.38
CA ASP A 23 -17.01 -1.09 16.09
C ASP A 23 -17.81 -0.70 14.83
N GLY A 24 -18.46 -1.67 14.17
CA GLY A 24 -19.29 -1.45 12.98
C GLY A 24 -18.98 -2.40 11.83
N ARG A 25 -19.57 -2.12 10.66
CA ARG A 25 -19.37 -2.91 9.44
C ARG A 25 -18.23 -2.32 8.61
N HIS A 26 -17.26 -3.15 8.25
CA HIS A 26 -16.11 -2.81 7.43
C HIS A 26 -16.24 -3.50 6.07
N ILE A 27 -16.33 -2.70 5.01
CA ILE A 27 -16.55 -3.19 3.65
C ILE A 27 -15.42 -2.71 2.75
N VAL A 28 -14.91 -3.61 1.90
CA VAL A 28 -13.99 -3.28 0.82
C VAL A 28 -14.71 -3.52 -0.50
N LEU A 29 -14.93 -2.44 -1.22
CA LEU A 29 -15.64 -2.42 -2.50
C LEU A 29 -14.62 -2.36 -3.64
N GLY A 30 -14.70 -3.29 -4.58
CA GLY A 30 -13.87 -3.30 -5.78
C GLY A 30 -14.34 -2.23 -6.77
N ASP A 31 -13.41 -1.49 -7.37
CA ASP A 31 -13.69 -0.49 -8.39
C ASP A 31 -12.52 -0.40 -9.36
N ASN A 32 -12.76 0.06 -10.59
CA ASN A 32 -11.75 0.13 -11.65
C ASN A 32 -10.61 1.10 -11.30
N GLY A 33 -10.90 2.12 -10.48
CA GLY A 33 -9.92 3.07 -9.92
C GLY A 33 -9.20 2.59 -8.66
N GLY A 34 -9.32 1.31 -8.32
CA GLY A 34 -8.85 0.72 -7.07
C GLY A 34 -9.93 0.68 -5.99
N PRO A 35 -9.75 -0.13 -4.94
CA PRO A 35 -10.79 -0.41 -3.97
C PRO A 35 -11.17 0.81 -3.13
N HIS A 36 -12.41 0.81 -2.64
CA HIS A 36 -12.90 1.73 -1.61
C HIS A 36 -13.06 0.99 -0.29
N HIS A 37 -12.49 1.54 0.78
CA HIS A 37 -12.58 0.99 2.12
C HIS A 37 -13.58 1.82 2.93
N LEU A 38 -14.68 1.21 3.33
CA LEU A 38 -15.77 1.84 4.07
C LEU A 38 -15.85 1.27 5.47
N TRP A 39 -16.06 2.16 6.44
CA TRP A 39 -16.43 1.80 7.80
C TRP A 39 -17.78 2.44 8.12
N ILE A 40 -18.79 1.61 8.34
CA ILE A 40 -20.17 2.01 8.57
C ILE A 40 -20.51 1.71 10.04
N ARG A 41 -20.77 2.76 10.82
CA ARG A 41 -21.08 2.63 12.26
C ARG A 41 -22.51 2.24 12.55
N ASP A 42 -23.48 2.83 11.85
CA ASP A 42 -24.91 2.54 12.00
C ASP A 42 -25.57 2.49 10.62
N PRO A 43 -25.65 1.30 9.99
CA PRO A 43 -26.26 1.15 8.67
C PRO A 43 -27.78 1.29 8.79
N ARG A 44 -28.32 2.49 8.59
CA ARG A 44 -29.76 2.72 8.44
C ARG A 44 -30.10 2.93 6.97
N ALA A 45 -30.85 1.98 6.40
CA ALA A 45 -31.32 2.09 5.03
C ALA A 45 -32.18 3.36 4.85
N GLY A 46 -32.02 4.04 3.71
CA GLY A 46 -32.81 5.22 3.34
C GLY A 46 -32.43 6.53 4.02
N GLN A 47 -31.34 6.59 4.79
CA GLN A 47 -30.83 7.85 5.36
C GLN A 47 -29.75 8.48 4.47
N SER A 48 -29.63 9.80 4.56
CA SER A 48 -28.55 10.57 3.93
C SER A 48 -27.19 10.07 4.40
N LEU A 49 -26.24 9.93 3.48
CA LEU A 49 -24.89 9.54 3.83
C LEU A 49 -24.12 10.72 4.43
N ALA A 50 -23.46 10.50 5.57
CA ALA A 50 -22.53 11.45 6.17
C ALA A 50 -21.11 10.88 6.16
N TYR A 51 -20.15 11.64 5.64
CA TYR A 51 -18.73 11.28 5.66
C TYR A 51 -18.04 11.90 6.87
N VAL A 52 -17.48 11.07 7.76
CA VAL A 52 -16.71 11.53 8.92
C VAL A 52 -15.22 11.31 8.66
N ILE A 53 -14.48 12.40 8.47
CA ILE A 53 -13.03 12.37 8.19
C ILE A 53 -12.28 12.90 9.42
N PRO A 54 -11.51 12.05 10.14
CA PRO A 54 -10.68 12.50 11.24
C PRO A 54 -9.60 13.47 10.76
N ARG A 55 -9.37 14.55 11.53
CA ARG A 55 -8.28 15.49 11.28
C ARG A 55 -6.95 14.89 11.72
N ASN A 56 -6.22 14.29 10.79
CA ASN A 56 -4.91 13.70 11.01
C ASN A 56 -4.04 13.74 9.74
N ALA A 57 -2.84 13.14 9.80
CA ALA A 57 -1.90 13.08 8.68
C ALA A 57 -2.47 12.43 7.40
N ALA A 58 -3.54 11.63 7.51
CA ALA A 58 -4.21 10.97 6.40
C ALA A 58 -5.49 11.71 5.94
N MET A 59 -5.74 12.94 6.40
CA MET A 59 -6.94 13.71 6.04
C MET A 59 -7.02 13.94 4.53
N GLY A 60 -5.94 14.40 3.88
CA GLY A 60 -5.91 14.64 2.43
C GLY A 60 -6.30 13.41 1.61
N PRO A 61 -5.61 12.27 1.77
CA PRO A 61 -5.99 11.02 1.12
C PRO A 61 -7.43 10.57 1.40
N ARG A 62 -7.95 10.77 2.62
CA ARG A 62 -9.33 10.42 2.97
C ARG A 62 -10.36 11.31 2.28
N VAL A 63 -10.08 12.60 2.11
CA VAL A 63 -10.94 13.52 1.35
C VAL A 63 -10.98 13.10 -0.12
N ALA A 64 -9.82 12.87 -0.75
CA ALA A 64 -9.76 12.42 -2.14
C ALA A 64 -10.48 11.07 -2.35
N ALA A 65 -10.32 10.12 -1.43
CA ALA A 65 -11.04 8.84 -1.48
C ALA A 65 -12.56 9.02 -1.34
N THR A 66 -12.99 9.94 -0.47
CA THR A 66 -14.41 10.28 -0.28
C THR A 66 -15.01 10.91 -1.53
N GLU A 67 -14.35 11.90 -2.13
CA GLU A 67 -14.81 12.51 -3.39
C GLU A 67 -14.92 11.49 -4.53
N ARG A 68 -13.96 10.56 -4.62
CA ARG A 68 -13.98 9.50 -5.62
C ARG A 68 -15.15 8.55 -5.40
N PHE A 69 -15.42 8.20 -4.14
CA PHE A 69 -16.56 7.36 -3.78
C PHE A 69 -17.90 8.05 -4.06
N ASP A 70 -18.03 9.33 -3.70
CA ASP A 70 -19.24 10.13 -3.90
C ASP A 70 -19.59 10.31 -5.39
N ARG A 71 -18.57 10.59 -6.23
CA ARG A 71 -18.76 10.63 -7.70
C ARG A 71 -19.21 9.29 -8.26
N ARG A 72 -18.66 8.19 -7.73
CA ARG A 72 -19.04 6.83 -8.14
C ARG A 72 -20.48 6.51 -7.75
N LEU A 73 -20.93 6.92 -6.56
CA LEU A 73 -22.34 6.83 -6.15
C LEU A 73 -23.25 7.65 -7.06
N SER A 74 -22.81 8.83 -7.49
CA SER A 74 -23.52 9.70 -8.44
C SER A 74 -23.51 9.18 -9.89
N GLY A 75 -23.09 7.93 -10.13
CA GLY A 75 -23.01 7.35 -11.47
C GLY A 75 -21.94 7.95 -12.38
N THR A 76 -21.12 8.88 -11.89
CA THR A 76 -20.07 9.53 -12.69
C THR A 76 -18.82 8.64 -12.69
N PRO A 77 -18.27 8.28 -13.86
CA PRO A 77 -17.10 7.40 -13.89
C PRO A 77 -15.85 8.09 -13.30
N ALA A 78 -15.04 7.33 -12.57
CA ALA A 78 -13.97 7.84 -11.71
C ALA A 78 -12.73 8.44 -12.43
N TYR A 79 -12.80 8.79 -13.71
CA TYR A 79 -11.63 9.11 -14.55
C TYR A 79 -10.91 10.43 -14.22
N CYS A 80 -11.47 11.30 -13.36
CA CYS A 80 -10.86 12.59 -13.00
C CYS A 80 -10.42 12.71 -11.54
N CYS A 81 -10.47 11.65 -10.73
CA CYS A 81 -9.95 11.75 -9.37
C CYS A 81 -8.43 11.59 -9.42
N GLN A 82 -7.72 12.56 -8.86
CA GLN A 82 -6.28 12.48 -8.63
C GLN A 82 -6.00 11.13 -7.98
N SER A 83 -5.43 10.23 -8.77
CA SER A 83 -5.07 8.90 -8.35
C SER A 83 -4.31 9.02 -7.03
N LEU A 84 -4.78 8.34 -5.98
CA LEU A 84 -3.95 8.05 -4.82
C LEU A 84 -2.62 7.60 -5.39
N SER A 85 -1.57 8.40 -5.22
CA SER A 85 -0.36 8.34 -6.06
C SER A 85 0.11 6.90 -6.21
N LEU A 86 -0.23 6.28 -7.34
CA LEU A 86 0.17 4.90 -7.58
C LEU A 86 1.69 4.85 -7.60
N PRO A 87 2.30 3.78 -7.06
CA PRO A 87 3.73 3.60 -7.21
C PRO A 87 4.11 3.73 -8.68
N THR A 88 5.16 4.49 -8.98
CA THR A 88 5.73 4.48 -10.33
C THR A 88 6.16 3.06 -10.70
N ALA A 89 6.30 2.74 -11.99
CA ALA A 89 6.75 1.40 -12.42
C ALA A 89 8.07 0.98 -11.71
N PHE A 90 8.98 1.93 -11.52
CA PHE A 90 10.22 1.72 -10.76
C PHE A 90 9.97 1.42 -9.27
N GLN A 91 9.06 2.16 -8.63
CA GLN A 91 8.70 1.90 -7.23
C GLN A 91 7.99 0.56 -7.07
N ALA A 92 7.09 0.21 -7.99
CA ALA A 92 6.41 -1.08 -8.01
C ALA A 92 7.42 -2.23 -8.11
N GLN A 93 8.36 -2.16 -9.06
CA GLN A 93 9.42 -3.16 -9.20
C GLN A 93 10.29 -3.26 -7.93
N ARG A 94 10.63 -2.12 -7.32
CA ARG A 94 11.38 -2.09 -6.06
C ARG A 94 10.59 -2.76 -4.93
N PHE A 95 9.31 -2.45 -4.76
CA PHE A 95 8.49 -3.06 -3.72
C PHE A 95 8.34 -4.57 -3.93
N SER A 96 8.16 -5.03 -5.18
CA SER A 96 8.15 -6.45 -5.49
C SER A 96 9.45 -7.15 -5.09
N LEU A 97 10.60 -6.53 -5.32
CA LEU A 97 11.89 -7.06 -4.87
C LEU A 97 11.99 -7.13 -3.33
N LEU A 98 11.55 -6.07 -2.62
CA LEU A 98 11.58 -6.06 -1.15
C LEU A 98 10.64 -7.13 -0.57
N LEU A 99 9.48 -7.35 -1.17
CA LEU A 99 8.57 -8.43 -0.78
C LEU A 99 9.19 -9.81 -1.01
N ALA A 100 9.80 -10.06 -2.17
CA ALA A 100 10.49 -11.32 -2.44
C ALA A 100 11.64 -11.60 -1.44
N ILE A 101 12.35 -10.54 -1.01
CA ILE A 101 13.35 -10.64 0.06
C ILE A 101 12.70 -11.05 1.39
N LEU A 102 11.57 -10.45 1.76
CA LEU A 102 10.84 -10.81 2.99
C LEU A 102 10.33 -12.25 2.94
N ASP A 103 9.73 -12.67 1.82
CA ASP A 103 9.24 -14.04 1.63
C ASP A 103 10.38 -15.05 1.83
N THR A 104 11.56 -14.74 1.30
CA THR A 104 12.75 -15.59 1.42
C THR A 104 13.33 -15.57 2.85
N LEU A 105 13.28 -14.45 3.55
CA LEU A 105 13.77 -14.31 4.93
C LEU A 105 12.86 -14.95 5.97
N LEU A 106 11.55 -14.96 5.71
CA LEU A 106 10.49 -15.38 6.64
C LEU A 106 9.93 -16.77 6.32
N ASP A 107 10.49 -17.46 5.31
CA ASP A 107 10.13 -18.83 4.96
C ASP A 107 10.39 -19.78 6.14
N ALA A 108 9.33 -20.07 6.91
CA ALA A 108 9.39 -20.91 8.11
C ALA A 108 9.79 -22.37 7.81
N GLY A 109 9.72 -22.80 6.55
CA GLY A 109 10.09 -24.14 6.11
C GLY A 109 11.57 -24.30 5.78
N LYS A 110 12.38 -23.23 5.84
CA LYS A 110 13.79 -23.25 5.44
C LYS A 110 14.70 -22.67 6.49
N ALA A 111 15.96 -23.11 6.46
CA ALA A 111 17.02 -22.43 7.19
C ALA A 111 17.12 -20.98 6.70
N ARG A 112 17.35 -20.05 7.62
CA ARG A 112 17.47 -18.63 7.30
C ARG A 112 18.57 -18.43 6.25
N PRO A 113 18.26 -17.85 5.07
CA PRO A 113 19.24 -17.70 4.01
C PRO A 113 20.30 -16.68 4.40
N SER A 114 21.52 -16.92 3.96
CA SER A 114 22.62 -15.98 4.07
C SER A 114 22.38 -14.76 3.16
N THR A 115 22.98 -13.62 3.53
CA THR A 115 22.98 -12.41 2.68
C THR A 115 23.51 -12.70 1.28
N HIS A 116 24.45 -13.63 1.14
CA HIS A 116 25.00 -14.03 -0.15
C HIS A 116 23.96 -14.79 -1.00
N GLU A 117 23.22 -15.73 -0.40
CA GLU A 117 22.17 -16.48 -1.11
C GLU A 117 21.07 -15.53 -1.62
N ILE A 118 20.62 -14.61 -0.78
CA ILE A 118 19.65 -13.56 -1.16
C ILE A 118 20.19 -12.75 -2.35
N ALA A 119 21.46 -12.34 -2.31
CA ALA A 119 22.07 -11.60 -3.40
C ALA A 119 22.08 -12.41 -4.70
N SER A 120 22.53 -13.66 -4.65
CA SER A 120 22.65 -14.53 -5.82
C SER A 120 21.30 -14.93 -6.43
N GLN A 121 20.26 -15.07 -5.61
CA GLN A 121 18.96 -15.57 -6.07
C GLN A 121 18.04 -14.43 -6.53
N LEU A 122 18.03 -13.30 -5.81
CA LEU A 122 17.01 -12.26 -6.00
C LEU A 122 17.56 -10.98 -6.63
N ILE A 123 18.77 -10.56 -6.26
CA ILE A 123 19.29 -9.23 -6.64
C ILE A 123 20.15 -9.31 -7.89
N TYR A 124 20.94 -10.38 -8.02
CA TYR A 124 21.86 -10.59 -9.12
C TYR A 124 21.77 -12.02 -9.69
N PRO A 125 20.57 -12.47 -10.13
CA PRO A 125 20.36 -13.85 -10.61
C PRO A 125 21.21 -14.23 -11.83
N HIS A 126 21.72 -13.25 -12.56
CA HIS A 126 22.49 -13.45 -13.79
C HIS A 126 23.95 -13.00 -13.67
N MET A 127 24.45 -12.77 -12.45
CA MET A 127 25.82 -12.31 -12.21
C MET A 127 26.56 -13.30 -11.32
N THR A 128 27.81 -13.61 -11.67
CA THR A 128 28.70 -14.37 -10.79
C THR A 128 29.18 -13.45 -9.66
N ILE A 129 28.75 -13.74 -8.43
CA ILE A 129 29.17 -13.03 -7.23
C ILE A 129 30.34 -13.78 -6.59
N GLY A 130 31.42 -13.07 -6.24
CA GLY A 130 32.56 -13.64 -5.51
C GLY A 130 32.16 -14.18 -4.14
N ARG A 131 32.90 -15.16 -3.61
CA ARG A 131 32.63 -15.82 -2.31
C ARG A 131 33.65 -15.44 -1.24
N GLY A 132 33.37 -15.76 0.02
CA GLY A 132 34.34 -15.62 1.11
C GLY A 132 34.85 -14.19 1.31
N GLY A 133 36.16 -13.97 1.14
CA GLY A 133 36.79 -12.64 1.30
C GLY A 133 36.31 -11.62 0.28
N GLU A 134 36.17 -12.03 -0.98
CA GLU A 134 35.69 -11.18 -2.07
C GLU A 134 34.27 -10.69 -1.79
N TRP A 135 33.38 -11.60 -1.34
CA TRP A 135 32.03 -11.25 -0.91
C TRP A 135 32.02 -10.24 0.24
N LYS A 136 32.86 -10.47 1.26
CA LYS A 136 32.86 -9.63 2.47
C LYS A 136 33.23 -8.18 2.17
N ALA A 137 34.14 -7.96 1.22
CA ALA A 137 34.60 -6.63 0.79
C ALA A 137 33.71 -5.99 -0.30
N SER A 138 32.85 -6.77 -0.95
CA SER A 138 32.09 -6.36 -2.14
C SER A 138 31.09 -5.21 -1.89
N SER A 139 30.77 -4.49 -2.95
CA SER A 139 29.73 -3.45 -2.93
C SER A 139 28.32 -4.06 -2.94
N GLU A 140 28.22 -5.23 -3.56
CA GLU A 140 27.05 -6.08 -3.74
C GLU A 140 26.52 -6.56 -2.39
N ARG A 141 27.42 -6.94 -1.48
CA ARG A 141 27.08 -7.28 -0.09
C ARG A 141 26.44 -6.09 0.62
N ARG A 142 27.07 -4.92 0.55
CA ARG A 142 26.56 -3.70 1.19
C ARG A 142 25.23 -3.24 0.58
N ARG A 143 25.03 -3.41 -0.73
CA ARG A 143 23.73 -3.13 -1.37
C ARG A 143 22.66 -4.14 -0.96
N THR A 144 22.99 -5.42 -0.91
CA THR A 144 22.07 -6.47 -0.47
C THR A 144 21.63 -6.27 0.96
N GLN A 145 22.56 -5.97 1.87
CA GLN A 145 22.23 -5.69 3.26
C GLN A 145 21.28 -4.51 3.37
N ARG A 146 21.53 -3.40 2.65
CA ARG A 146 20.63 -2.24 2.63
C ARG A 146 19.22 -2.59 2.15
N LEU A 147 19.09 -3.45 1.13
CA LEU A 147 17.78 -3.90 0.65
C LEU A 147 17.06 -4.78 1.67
N ILE A 148 17.78 -5.65 2.37
CA ILE A 148 17.23 -6.44 3.48
C ILE A 148 16.73 -5.52 4.60
N ASP A 149 17.55 -4.56 5.01
CA ASP A 149 17.20 -3.61 6.07
C ASP A 149 15.98 -2.76 5.68
N GLU A 150 15.92 -2.31 4.42
CA GLU A 150 14.78 -1.58 3.87
C GLU A 150 13.51 -2.43 3.83
N ALA A 151 13.61 -3.69 3.42
CA ALA A 151 12.48 -4.60 3.36
C ALA A 151 11.90 -4.84 4.77
N LEU A 152 12.76 -5.07 5.76
CA LEU A 152 12.37 -5.22 7.15
C LEU A 152 11.78 -3.93 7.72
N ALA A 153 12.37 -2.77 7.41
CA ALA A 153 11.83 -1.47 7.84
C ALA A 153 10.44 -1.20 7.24
N LEU A 154 10.23 -1.60 5.98
CA LEU A 154 8.93 -1.48 5.32
C LEU A 154 7.89 -2.36 6.01
N MET A 155 8.21 -3.62 6.31
CA MET A 155 7.35 -4.55 7.05
C MET A 155 7.03 -4.03 8.47
N ASN A 156 8.04 -3.54 9.18
CA ASN A 156 7.95 -3.08 10.58
C ASN A 156 7.32 -1.69 10.72
N GLY A 157 6.33 -1.37 9.89
CA GLY A 157 5.53 -0.15 9.97
C GLY A 157 5.85 0.92 8.93
N GLY A 158 6.94 0.78 8.17
CA GLY A 158 7.26 1.69 7.07
C GLY A 158 6.18 1.74 5.98
N TYR A 159 5.46 0.63 5.77
CA TYR A 159 4.33 0.55 4.83
C TYR A 159 3.23 1.58 5.11
N ARG A 160 3.08 2.05 6.35
CA ARG A 160 2.09 3.08 6.71
C ARG A 160 2.35 4.42 6.01
N ASN A 161 3.61 4.71 5.68
CA ASN A 161 3.96 5.90 4.89
C ASN A 161 3.41 5.79 3.47
N LEU A 162 3.45 4.60 2.87
CA LEU A 162 2.86 4.35 1.55
C LEU A 162 1.34 4.60 1.57
N LEU A 163 0.66 4.12 2.61
CA LEU A 163 -0.79 4.32 2.79
C LEU A 163 -1.17 5.80 3.02
N GLN A 164 -0.24 6.61 3.50
CA GLN A 164 -0.43 8.06 3.67
C GLN A 164 -0.08 8.85 2.41
N GLY A 165 0.28 8.20 1.29
CA GLY A 165 0.78 8.88 0.10
C GLY A 165 2.18 9.50 0.29
N ARG A 166 2.89 9.12 1.37
CA ARG A 166 4.25 9.55 1.67
C ARG A 166 5.20 8.50 1.10
N SER A 167 5.36 8.49 -0.21
CA SER A 167 6.31 7.57 -0.85
C SER A 167 7.74 7.93 -0.42
N ALA A 168 8.47 6.94 0.12
CA ALA A 168 9.87 7.07 0.49
C ALA A 168 10.71 7.43 -0.74
N GLY A 169 11.05 8.70 -0.87
CA GLY A 169 11.73 9.26 -2.03
C GLY A 169 11.71 10.79 -2.07
N ALA A 170 10.79 11.44 -1.37
CA ALA A 170 10.66 12.90 -1.34
C ALA A 170 11.10 13.56 -0.03
N THR A 171 12.00 12.94 0.74
CA THR A 171 12.68 13.62 1.85
C THR A 171 14.12 13.91 1.46
N LYS A 172 14.29 14.80 0.46
CA LYS A 172 15.55 15.52 0.32
C LYS A 172 15.59 16.46 1.53
N THR A 173 16.33 16.08 2.56
CA THR A 173 16.68 16.95 3.69
C THR A 173 17.20 18.27 3.14
N LEU A 174 16.37 19.32 3.20
CA LEU A 174 16.84 20.69 3.13
C LEU A 174 17.67 20.91 4.40
N ARG A 175 19.01 20.82 4.26
CA ARG A 175 19.92 21.36 5.27
C ARG A 175 19.84 22.89 5.16
N PRO A 176 19.58 23.63 6.25
CA PRO A 176 19.78 25.06 6.25
C PRO A 176 21.27 25.37 6.15
N LYS A 177 21.59 26.44 5.44
CA LYS A 177 22.94 27.00 5.30
C LYS A 177 23.25 27.91 6.48
#